data_AF-A0A3N4G3L5-F1
#
_entry.id   AF-A0A3N4G3L5-F1
#
_cell.length_a   1.000
_cell.length_b   1.000
_cell.length_c   1.000
_cell.angle_alpha   90.00
_cell.angle_beta   90.00
_cell.angle_gamma   90.00
#
_symmetry.space_group_name_H-M   'P 1'
#
loop_
_entity.id
_entity.type
_entity.pdbx_description
1 polymer ?
#
loop_
_entity_poly.entity_id
_entity_poly.type
_entity_poly.pdbx_seq_one_letter_code
_entity_poly.pdbx_strand_id
1 'polypeptide(L)'
;MNKLVPVSEAKAKLSELVREADDDDVIIMNYGRPAAVLISDRRYRSLLEEMDDMADRLSIYERDGVTTSIEKVAAELGVDLD
;
A
#
# COMPACT_ATOMS: atom_id res chain seq x y z
N MET A 1 1.41 -18.30 5.25
CA MET A 1 2.08 -18.87 4.06
C MET A 1 1.12 -18.75 2.89
N ASN A 2 1.48 -18.13 1.77
CA ASN A 2 0.49 -17.76 0.75
C ASN A 2 -0.19 -19.00 0.14
N LYS A 3 -1.53 -19.00 0.13
CA LYS A 3 -2.34 -20.12 -0.37
C LYS A 3 -2.55 -19.98 -1.87
N LEU A 4 -2.25 -21.02 -2.65
CA LEU A 4 -2.53 -21.05 -4.09
C LEU A 4 -3.89 -21.69 -4.36
N VAL A 5 -4.80 -20.98 -5.02
CA VAL A 5 -6.17 -21.46 -5.27
C VAL A 5 -6.54 -21.29 -6.75
N PRO A 6 -7.01 -22.33 -7.44
CA PRO A 6 -7.54 -22.19 -8.80
C PRO A 6 -8.74 -21.24 -8.87
N VAL A 7 -8.88 -20.47 -9.96
CA VAL A 7 -9.98 -19.51 -10.13
C VAL A 7 -11.37 -20.16 -10.07
N SER A 8 -11.49 -21.42 -10.47
CA SER A 8 -12.73 -22.21 -10.36
C SER A 8 -13.12 -22.47 -8.90
N GLU A 9 -12.15 -22.82 -8.05
CA GLU A 9 -12.36 -23.00 -6.62
C GLU A 9 -12.61 -21.66 -5.92
N ALA A 10 -11.90 -20.61 -6.32
CA ALA A 10 -12.09 -19.28 -5.76
C ALA A 10 -13.51 -18.74 -5.97
N LYS A 11 -14.11 -19.01 -7.15
CA LYS A 11 -15.51 -18.66 -7.42
C LYS A 11 -16.49 -19.42 -6.52
N ALA A 12 -16.22 -20.69 -6.24
CA ALA A 12 -17.10 -21.53 -5.44
C ALA A 12 -17.02 -21.22 -3.93
N LYS A 13 -15.86 -20.76 -3.45
CA LYS A 13 -15.57 -20.58 -2.02
C LYS A 13 -15.16 -19.15 -1.62
N LEU A 14 -15.59 -18.14 -2.38
CA LEU A 14 -15.12 -16.77 -2.20
C LEU A 14 -15.26 -16.27 -0.75
N SER A 15 -16.40 -16.51 -0.10
CA SER A 15 -16.63 -16.06 1.27
C SER A 15 -15.71 -16.70 2.32
N GLU A 16 -15.24 -17.92 2.06
CA GLU A 16 -14.25 -18.59 2.92
C GLU A 16 -12.87 -18.00 2.68
N LEU A 17 -12.48 -17.84 1.42
CA LEU A 17 -11.19 -17.24 1.05
C LEU A 17 -11.05 -15.80 1.55
N VAL A 18 -12.13 -15.02 1.59
CA VAL A 18 -12.12 -13.67 2.16
C VAL A 18 -11.82 -13.69 3.66
N ARG A 19 -12.32 -14.70 4.39
CA ARG A 19 -12.00 -14.86 5.82
C ARG A 19 -10.57 -15.31 6.02
N GLU A 20 -10.11 -16.27 5.21
CA GLU A 20 -8.71 -16.72 5.26
C GLU A 20 -7.72 -15.61 4.91
N ALA A 21 -8.08 -14.75 3.95
CA ALA A 21 -7.27 -13.61 3.53
C ALA A 21 -7.09 -12.52 4.60
N ASP A 22 -7.87 -12.56 5.69
CA ASP A 22 -7.64 -11.68 6.84
C ASP A 22 -6.32 -12.01 7.55
N ASP A 23 -5.97 -13.30 7.58
CA ASP A 23 -4.75 -13.81 8.22
C ASP A 23 -3.60 -14.00 7.22
N ASP A 24 -3.86 -14.58 6.05
CA ASP A 24 -2.84 -14.99 5.07
C ASP A 24 -3.25 -14.69 3.62
N ASP A 25 -2.35 -14.07 2.84
CA ASP A 25 -2.59 -13.76 1.43
C ASP A 25 -2.95 -14.99 0.59
N VAL A 26 -3.96 -14.87 -0.27
CA VAL A 26 -4.42 -15.93 -1.19
C VAL A 26 -4.10 -15.56 -2.63
N ILE A 27 -3.36 -16.40 -3.33
CA ILE A 27 -3.04 -16.23 -4.75
C ILE A 27 -4.02 -17.04 -5.58
N ILE A 28 -4.78 -16.35 -6.43
CA ILE A 28 -5.71 -16.95 -7.36
C ILE A 28 -4.99 -17.30 -8.65
N MET A 29 -5.03 -18.57 -9.04
CA MET A 29 -4.37 -19.13 -10.21
C MET A 29 -5.37 -19.29 -11.36
N ASN A 30 -5.01 -18.85 -12.57
CA ASN A 30 -5.76 -19.12 -13.80
C ASN A 30 -4.86 -19.81 -14.83
N TYR A 31 -5.30 -20.96 -15.36
CA TYR A 31 -4.52 -21.78 -16.30
C TYR A 31 -3.05 -22.00 -15.87
N GLY A 32 -2.83 -22.28 -14.58
CA GLY A 32 -1.52 -22.54 -14.00
C GLY A 32 -0.65 -21.31 -13.75
N ARG A 33 -1.18 -20.09 -13.91
CA ARG A 33 -0.47 -18.83 -13.68
C ARG A 33 -1.14 -17.99 -12.59
N PRO A 34 -0.38 -17.30 -11.72
CA PRO A 34 -0.96 -16.31 -10.81
C PRO A 34 -1.70 -15.24 -11.59
N ALA A 35 -2.97 -15.03 -11.26
CA ALA A 35 -3.86 -14.12 -11.97
C ALA A 35 -4.33 -12.96 -11.07
N ALA A 36 -4.51 -13.22 -9.78
CA ALA A 36 -4.85 -12.20 -8.79
C ALA A 36 -4.32 -12.60 -7.42
N VAL A 37 -4.25 -11.63 -6.51
CA VAL A 37 -3.99 -11.86 -5.09
C VAL A 37 -5.14 -11.25 -4.31
N LEU A 38 -5.68 -12.02 -3.36
CA LEU A 38 -6.62 -11.56 -2.37
C LEU A 38 -5.85 -11.36 -1.06
N ILE A 39 -5.92 -10.16 -0.53
CA ILE A 39 -5.29 -9.75 0.73
C ILE A 39 -6.34 -9.05 1.60
N SER A 40 -6.09 -8.97 2.91
CA SER A 40 -6.95 -8.20 3.81
C SER A 40 -6.97 -6.71 3.43
N ASP A 41 -8.09 -6.03 3.68
CA ASP A 41 -8.20 -4.58 3.46
C ASP A 41 -7.16 -3.81 4.29
N ARG A 42 -6.90 -4.26 5.52
CA ARG A 42 -5.87 -3.68 6.39
C ARG A 42 -4.49 -3.75 5.74
N ARG A 43 -4.10 -4.92 5.23
CA ARG A 43 -2.81 -5.11 4.57
C ARG A 43 -2.70 -4.29 3.29
N TYR A 44 -3.77 -4.24 2.49
CA TYR A 44 -3.82 -3.39 1.29
C TYR A 44 -3.58 -1.92 1.63
N ARG A 45 -4.28 -1.37 2.62
CA ARG A 45 -4.12 0.01 3.05
C ARG A 45 -2.72 0.31 3.59
N SER A 46 -2.19 -0.57 4.44
CA SER A 46 -0.83 -0.39 4.97
C SER A 46 0.23 -0.39 3.86
N LEU A 47 0.07 -1.21 2.82
CA LEU A 47 0.97 -1.19 1.66
C LEU A 47 0.87 0.13 0.88
N LEU A 48 -0.34 0.66 0.69
CA LEU A 48 -0.52 1.96 0.03
C LEU A 48 0.10 3.10 0.84
N GLU A 49 -0.15 3.15 2.15
CA GLU A 49 0.44 4.15 3.04
C GLU A 49 1.96 4.10 3.03
N GLU A 50 2.55 2.89 3.06
CA GLU A 50 4.00 2.73 2.99
C GLU A 50 4.57 3.19 1.63
N MET A 51 3.86 2.94 0.53
CA MET A 51 4.24 3.43 -0.79
C MET A 51 4.21 4.97 -0.87
N ASP A 52 3.19 5.60 -0.29
CA ASP A 52 3.06 7.06 -0.24
C ASP A 52 4.20 7.67 0.61
N ASP A 53 4.47 7.10 1.79
CA ASP A 53 5.60 7.51 2.64
C ASP A 53 6.95 7.40 1.91
N MET A 54 7.14 6.35 1.12
CA MET A 54 8.34 6.19 0.30
C MET A 54 8.43 7.22 -0.81
N ALA A 55 7.31 7.51 -1.49
CA ALA A 55 7.25 8.51 -2.55
C ALA A 55 7.57 9.92 -2.02
N ASP A 56 7.05 10.28 -0.85
CA ASP A 56 7.32 11.56 -0.19
C ASP A 56 8.80 11.69 0.18
N ARG A 57 9.41 10.65 0.74
CA ARG A 57 10.85 10.63 1.04
C ARG A 57 11.70 10.75 -0.22
N LEU A 58 11.32 10.05 -1.29
CA LEU A 58 12.02 10.11 -2.56
C LEU A 58 11.93 11.51 -3.16
N SER A 59 10.76 12.15 -3.11
CA SER A 59 10.55 13.53 -3.54
C SER A 59 11.48 14.52 -2.81
N ILE A 60 11.67 14.35 -1.50
CA ILE A 60 12.63 15.18 -0.73
C ILE A 60 14.08 14.89 -1.14
N TYR A 61 14.41 13.63 -1.42
CA TYR A 61 15.77 13.23 -1.81
C TYR A 61 16.14 13.70 -3.21
N GLU A 62 15.24 13.51 -4.17
CA GLU A 62 15.41 13.86 -5.60
C GLU A 62 15.04 15.31 -5.90
N ARG A 63 14.82 16.14 -4.87
CA ARG A 63 14.40 17.52 -5.06
C ARG A 63 15.39 18.28 -5.95
N ASP A 64 14.91 18.71 -7.11
CA ASP A 64 15.56 19.71 -7.94
C ASP A 64 14.76 21.02 -7.82
N GLY A 65 15.26 21.92 -6.98
CA GLY A 65 14.62 23.21 -6.73
C GLY A 65 15.25 24.01 -5.58
N VAL A 66 14.97 25.31 -5.54
CA VAL A 66 15.41 26.19 -4.44
C VAL A 66 14.56 25.88 -3.21
N THR A 67 15.19 25.37 -2.15
CA THR A 67 14.55 25.13 -0.87
C THR A 67 14.75 26.33 0.07
N THR A 68 13.81 26.56 0.98
CA THR A 68 13.93 27.54 2.06
C THR A 68 13.73 26.87 3.42
N SER A 69 14.23 27.46 4.50
CA SER A 69 14.07 26.90 5.83
C SER A 69 12.66 27.15 6.39
N ILE A 70 12.20 26.30 7.31
CA ILE A 70 10.85 26.41 7.88
C ILE A 70 10.69 27.68 8.70
N GLU A 71 11.75 28.17 9.34
CA GLU A 71 11.76 29.41 10.12
C GLU A 71 11.53 30.62 9.22
N LYS A 72 12.12 30.61 8.01
CA LYS A 72 11.89 31.67 7.04
C LYS A 72 10.45 31.66 6.53
N VAL A 73 9.87 30.49 6.26
CA VAL A 73 8.45 30.37 5.85
C VAL A 73 7.53 30.86 6.97
N ALA A 74 7.81 30.46 8.22
CA ALA A 74 7.04 30.87 9.39
C ALA A 74 7.06 32.39 9.60
N ALA A 75 8.24 33.01 9.47
CA ALA A 75 8.39 34.46 9.52
C ALA A 75 7.63 35.18 8.39
N GLU A 76 7.63 34.62 7.17
CA GLU A 76 6.88 35.16 6.02
C GLU A 76 5.36 35.02 6.17
N LEU A 77 4.88 33.94 6.79
CA LEU A 77 3.46 33.68 7.03
C LEU A 77 2.92 34.29 8.33
N GLY A 78 3.80 34.83 9.19
CA GLY A 78 3.43 35.39 10.50
C GLY A 78 2.95 34.33 11.49
N VAL A 79 3.50 33.11 11.40
CA VAL A 79 3.18 31.99 12.30
C VAL A 79 4.37 31.76 13.21
N ASP A 80 4.13 31.65 14.52
CA ASP A 80 5.17 31.23 15.46
C ASP A 80 5.31 29.69 15.42
N LEU A 81 6.55 29.23 15.31
CA LEU A 81 6.90 27.82 15.46
C LEU A 81 7.25 27.60 16.93
N ASP A 82 6.33 26.99 17.69
CA ASP A 82 6.58 26.50 19.05
C ASP A 82 7.54 25.29 19.09
#